data_AF-W7BHE3-F1
#
_entry.id   AF-W7BHE3-F1
#
_cell.length_a   1.000
_cell.length_b   1.000
_cell.length_c   1.000
_cell.angle_alpha   90.00
_cell.angle_beta   90.00
_cell.angle_gamma   90.00
#
_symmetry.space_group_name_H-M   'P 1'
#
loop_
_entity.id
_entity.type
_entity.pdbx_description
1 polymer ?
#
loop_
_entity_poly.entity_id
_entity_poly.type
_entity_poly.pdbx_seq_one_letter_code
_entity_poly.pdbx_strand_id
1 'polypeptide(L)'
;MKILLNKKELLELEIIHLLLNQPTWTTMKEAAEKLSISESQFSTSYQNILQRPISQRLGLTLQRNKGIRINHKDIRLDSILFDYISNSLTFKILDNAFQKQLNIQQFCIENHISASLFYKHNAFLKDILKKNHLYINIRTMQIMGDEKYARAFFI
;
A
#
# COMPACT_ATOMS: atom_id res chain seq x y z
N MET A 1 -10.39 3.06 0.13
CA MET A 1 -9.34 2.23 0.76
C MET A 1 -7.90 2.76 0.65
N LYS A 2 -7.55 3.74 -0.22
CA LYS A 2 -6.20 4.38 -0.23
C LYS A 2 -5.71 4.85 1.14
N ILE A 3 -6.64 5.19 2.04
CA ILE A 3 -6.36 5.58 3.42
C ILE A 3 -5.56 4.53 4.21
N LEU A 4 -5.55 3.26 3.80
CA LEU A 4 -4.80 2.21 4.48
C LEU A 4 -3.30 2.21 4.13
N LEU A 5 -2.93 2.91 3.06
CA LEU A 5 -1.55 2.98 2.57
C LEU A 5 -0.76 4.05 3.31
N ASN A 6 0.50 3.76 3.58
CA ASN A 6 1.43 4.72 4.14
C ASN A 6 1.95 5.70 3.07
N LYS A 7 2.64 6.76 3.51
CA LYS A 7 3.17 7.80 2.60
C LYS A 7 4.10 7.26 1.51
N LYS A 8 4.90 6.23 1.81
CA LYS A 8 5.80 5.60 0.84
C LYS A 8 4.99 4.85 -0.23
N GLU A 9 4.01 4.06 0.18
CA GLU A 9 3.11 3.32 -0.72
C GLU A 9 2.29 4.26 -1.61
N LEU A 10 1.81 5.38 -1.06
CA LEU A 10 1.11 6.41 -1.83
C LEU A 10 2.02 7.04 -2.89
N LEU A 11 3.27 7.38 -2.54
CA LEU A 11 4.23 7.91 -3.49
C LEU A 11 4.56 6.92 -4.61
N GLU A 12 4.72 5.64 -4.27
CA GLU A 12 4.94 4.60 -5.28
C GLU A 12 3.75 4.51 -6.26
N LEU A 13 2.50 4.62 -5.78
CA LEU A 13 1.32 4.68 -6.65
C LEU A 13 1.30 5.94 -7.53
N GLU A 14 1.74 7.09 -7.02
CA GLU A 14 1.88 8.31 -7.81
C GLU A 14 2.91 8.17 -8.92
N ILE A 15 4.04 7.51 -8.64
CA ILE A 15 5.06 7.18 -9.66
C ILE A 15 4.46 6.26 -10.73
N ILE A 16 3.75 5.21 -10.35
CA ILE A 16 3.11 4.30 -11.32
C ILE A 16 2.08 5.06 -12.17
N HIS A 17 1.25 5.88 -11.53
CA HIS A 17 0.25 6.69 -12.24
C HIS A 17 0.90 7.66 -13.23
N LEU A 18 1.98 8.35 -12.83
CA LEU A 18 2.77 9.19 -13.72
C LEU A 18 3.24 8.39 -14.93
N LEU A 19 3.90 7.25 -14.72
CA LEU A 19 4.49 6.44 -15.78
C LEU A 19 3.46 5.82 -16.72
N LEU A 20 2.26 5.45 -16.23
CA LEU A 20 1.16 4.99 -17.06
C LEU A 20 0.72 6.08 -18.06
N ASN A 21 0.68 7.32 -17.59
CA ASN A 21 0.27 8.48 -18.38
C ASN A 21 1.39 9.05 -19.27
N GLN A 22 2.63 8.56 -19.19
CA GLN A 22 3.72 8.98 -20.07
C GLN A 22 3.76 8.12 -21.36
N PRO A 23 3.59 8.69 -22.56
CA PRO A 23 3.65 7.94 -23.81
C PRO A 23 5.07 7.52 -24.20
N THR A 24 6.09 8.26 -23.73
CA THR A 24 7.49 8.08 -24.10
C THR A 24 8.34 7.68 -22.89
N TRP A 25 9.59 7.34 -23.17
CA TRP A 25 10.63 7.22 -22.16
C TRP A 25 10.78 8.55 -21.40
N THR A 26 11.10 8.48 -20.11
CA THR A 26 11.42 9.64 -19.28
C THR A 26 12.58 9.30 -18.35
N THR A 27 13.46 10.25 -18.06
CA THR A 27 14.55 10.00 -17.12
C THR A 27 14.05 10.00 -15.67
N MET A 28 14.80 9.39 -14.74
CA MET A 28 14.43 9.43 -13.32
C MET A 28 14.39 10.87 -12.79
N LYS A 29 15.33 11.70 -13.25
CA LYS A 29 15.37 13.14 -12.93
C LYS A 29 14.10 13.86 -13.39
N GLU A 30 13.72 13.74 -14.66
CA GLU A 30 12.49 14.37 -15.18
C GLU A 30 11.23 13.89 -14.45
N ALA A 31 11.15 12.59 -14.16
CA ALA A 31 10.01 12.03 -13.45
C ALA A 31 9.95 12.50 -11.98
N ALA A 32 11.11 12.67 -11.33
CA ALA A 32 11.21 13.21 -9.99
C ALA A 32 10.79 14.69 -9.94
N GLU A 33 11.22 15.50 -10.92
CA GLU A 33 10.82 16.89 -11.08
C GLU A 33 9.30 17.04 -11.24
N LYS A 34 8.67 16.18 -12.07
CA LYS A 34 7.21 16.17 -12.24
C LYS A 34 6.43 15.88 -10.95
N LEU A 35 7.03 15.14 -10.01
CA LEU A 35 6.44 14.84 -8.70
C LEU A 35 6.94 15.78 -7.59
N SER A 36 7.80 16.75 -7.91
CA SER A 36 8.44 17.65 -6.94
C SER A 36 9.16 16.90 -5.80
N ILE A 37 9.84 15.80 -6.13
CA ILE A 37 10.66 15.01 -5.21
C ILE A 37 12.12 14.98 -5.68
N SER A 38 13.03 14.57 -4.79
CA SER A 38 14.42 14.35 -5.19
C SER A 38 14.56 13.11 -6.09
N GLU A 39 15.54 13.13 -7.00
CA GLU A 39 15.85 11.97 -7.85
C GLU A 39 16.22 10.73 -7.02
N SER A 40 16.89 10.91 -5.87
CA SER A 40 17.21 9.83 -4.93
C SER A 40 15.95 9.17 -4.34
N GLN A 41 14.97 9.98 -3.94
CA GLN A 41 13.70 9.50 -3.42
C GLN A 41 12.88 8.78 -4.51
N PHE A 42 12.87 9.34 -5.72
CA PHE A 42 12.25 8.70 -6.88
C PHE A 42 12.89 7.34 -7.16
N SER A 43 14.22 7.29 -7.26
CA SER A 43 14.98 6.07 -7.56
C SER A 43 14.74 4.99 -6.50
N THR A 44 14.79 5.36 -5.21
CA THR A 44 14.47 4.44 -4.12
C THR A 44 13.05 3.89 -4.24
N SER A 45 12.06 4.75 -4.49
CA SER A 45 10.66 4.34 -4.64
C SER A 45 10.45 3.47 -5.88
N TYR A 46 11.11 3.79 -7.00
CA TYR A 46 11.14 2.97 -8.21
C TYR A 46 11.70 1.57 -7.95
N GLN A 47 12.81 1.46 -7.23
CA GLN A 47 13.36 0.16 -6.83
C GLN A 47 12.39 -0.63 -5.94
N ASN A 48 11.70 0.03 -5.01
CA ASN A 48 10.67 -0.63 -4.21
C ASN A 48 9.51 -1.15 -5.07
N ILE A 49 9.08 -0.39 -6.08
CA ILE A 49 8.05 -0.83 -7.03
C ILE A 49 8.52 -2.08 -7.76
N LEU A 50 9.77 -2.14 -8.22
CA LEU A 50 10.32 -3.31 -8.92
C LEU A 50 10.25 -4.60 -8.10
N GLN A 51 10.35 -4.52 -6.77
CA GLN A 51 10.24 -5.67 -5.87
C GLN A 51 8.80 -6.19 -5.71
N ARG A 52 7.79 -5.48 -6.21
CA ARG A 52 6.38 -5.89 -6.07
C ARG A 52 5.96 -6.79 -7.24
N PRO A 53 5.06 -7.77 -7.01
CA PRO A 53 4.52 -8.63 -8.08
C PRO A 53 3.89 -7.86 -9.25
N ILE A 54 3.24 -6.72 -8.96
CA ILE A 54 2.61 -5.87 -9.98
C ILE A 54 3.62 -5.31 -11.00
N SER A 55 4.92 -5.21 -10.66
CA SER A 55 5.94 -4.64 -11.53
C SER A 55 6.14 -5.45 -12.81
N GLN A 56 6.08 -6.78 -12.69
CA GLN A 56 6.22 -7.72 -13.80
C GLN A 56 5.05 -7.55 -14.77
N ARG A 57 3.83 -7.40 -14.21
CA ARG A 57 2.62 -7.18 -15.01
C ARG A 57 2.73 -5.87 -15.80
N LEU A 58 3.20 -4.80 -15.16
CA LEU A 58 3.38 -3.48 -15.79
C LEU A 58 4.49 -3.47 -16.87
N GLY A 59 5.39 -4.45 -16.89
CA GLY A 59 6.53 -4.44 -17.81
C GLY A 59 7.43 -3.22 -17.59
N LEU A 60 7.68 -2.88 -16.32
CA LEU A 60 8.55 -1.76 -15.94
C LEU A 60 9.97 -2.00 -16.48
N THR A 61 10.46 -1.05 -17.27
CA THR A 61 11.76 -1.15 -17.93
C THR A 61 12.62 0.06 -17.63
N LEU A 62 13.90 -0.17 -17.33
CA LEU A 62 14.94 0.84 -17.22
C LEU A 62 15.98 0.61 -18.32
N GLN A 63 16.22 1.62 -19.15
CA GLN A 63 17.25 1.60 -20.19
C GLN A 63 18.24 2.75 -19.97
N ARG A 64 19.53 2.42 -19.84
CA ARG A 64 20.61 3.35 -19.43
C ARG A 64 20.62 4.69 -20.18
N ASN A 65 20.31 4.69 -21.48
CA ASN A 65 20.37 5.87 -22.34
C ASN A 65 18.99 6.49 -22.65
N LYS A 66 17.90 5.90 -22.17
CA LYS A 66 16.54 6.40 -22.44
C LYS A 66 15.76 6.75 -21.17
N GLY A 67 16.06 6.11 -20.05
CA GLY A 67 15.34 6.28 -18.80
C GLY A 67 14.39 5.11 -18.51
N ILE A 68 13.22 5.42 -17.95
CA ILE A 68 12.22 4.46 -17.47
C ILE A 68 10.91 4.56 -18.26
N ARG A 69 10.19 3.44 -18.32
CA ARG A 69 8.85 3.36 -18.93
C ARG A 69 8.06 2.13 -18.44
N ILE A 70 6.72 2.23 -18.47
CA ILE A 70 5.79 1.09 -18.38
C ILE A 70 5.41 0.63 -19.80
N ASN A 71 5.60 -0.66 -20.08
CA ASN A 71 5.32 -1.22 -21.41
C ASN A 71 3.88 -1.74 -21.56
N HIS A 72 3.30 -2.27 -20.49
CA HIS A 72 1.95 -2.84 -20.51
C HIS A 72 0.99 -1.88 -19.80
N LYS A 73 0.18 -1.18 -20.60
CA LYS A 73 -0.75 -0.12 -20.14
C LYS A 73 -2.20 -0.58 -20.03
N ASP A 74 -2.47 -1.82 -20.36
CA ASP A 74 -3.77 -2.49 -20.28
C ASP A 74 -4.18 -2.82 -18.83
N ILE A 75 -3.28 -2.64 -17.87
CA ILE A 75 -3.54 -2.85 -16.45
C ILE A 75 -4.36 -1.70 -15.88
N ARG A 76 -5.52 -2.05 -15.31
CA ARG A 76 -6.39 -1.12 -14.61
C ARG A 76 -5.73 -0.62 -13.33
N LEU A 77 -5.83 0.69 -13.08
CA LEU A 77 -5.35 1.32 -11.83
C LEU A 77 -5.90 0.64 -10.58
N ASP A 78 -7.13 0.14 -10.61
CA ASP A 78 -7.73 -0.58 -9.50
C ASP A 78 -7.00 -1.87 -9.15
N SER A 79 -6.46 -2.60 -10.14
CA SER A 79 -5.66 -3.80 -9.89
C SER A 79 -4.33 -3.47 -9.22
N ILE A 80 -3.74 -2.33 -9.57
CA ILE A 80 -2.49 -1.84 -8.95
C ILE A 80 -2.79 -1.42 -7.52
N LEU A 81 -3.85 -0.64 -7.33
CA LEU A 81 -4.28 -0.19 -6.01
C LEU A 81 -4.61 -1.38 -5.10
N PHE A 82 -5.29 -2.40 -5.63
CA PHE A 82 -5.60 -3.62 -4.89
C PHE A 82 -4.32 -4.33 -4.43
N ASP A 83 -3.34 -4.55 -5.32
CA ASP A 83 -2.04 -5.17 -4.96
C ASP A 83 -1.34 -4.40 -3.84
N TYR A 84 -1.36 -3.07 -3.89
CA TYR A 84 -0.79 -2.24 -2.82
C TYR A 84 -1.51 -2.43 -1.50
N ILE A 85 -2.85 -2.40 -1.51
CA ILE A 85 -3.64 -2.48 -0.29
C ILE A 85 -3.54 -3.88 0.32
N SER A 86 -3.72 -4.94 -0.47
CA SER A 86 -3.68 -6.33 0.01
C SER A 86 -2.35 -6.70 0.67
N ASN A 87 -1.26 -6.06 0.22
CA ASN A 87 0.07 -6.28 0.78
C ASN A 87 0.46 -5.29 1.89
N SER A 88 -0.31 -4.23 2.11
CA SER A 88 -0.04 -3.25 3.16
C SER A 88 -0.22 -3.86 4.55
N LEU A 89 0.69 -3.53 5.47
CA LEU A 89 0.62 -4.05 6.84
C LEU A 89 -0.67 -3.61 7.54
N THR A 90 -1.11 -2.38 7.29
CA THR A 90 -2.36 -1.83 7.85
C THR A 90 -3.56 -2.67 7.43
N PHE A 91 -3.65 -3.08 6.17
CA PHE A 91 -4.72 -3.94 5.69
C PHE A 91 -4.61 -5.34 6.29
N LYS A 92 -3.42 -5.94 6.35
CA LYS A 92 -3.23 -7.26 6.97
C LYS A 92 -3.69 -7.31 8.43
N ILE A 93 -3.42 -6.26 9.20
CA ILE A 93 -3.90 -6.13 10.59
C ILE A 93 -5.43 -6.08 10.62
N LEU A 94 -6.03 -5.24 9.78
CA LEU A 94 -7.47 -5.08 9.68
C LEU A 94 -8.17 -6.38 9.26
N ASP A 95 -7.63 -7.05 8.25
CA ASP A 95 -8.15 -8.32 7.71
C ASP A 95 -8.04 -9.44 8.75
N ASN A 96 -6.90 -9.58 9.42
CA ASN A 96 -6.78 -10.54 10.54
C ASN A 96 -7.80 -10.24 11.64
N ALA A 97 -8.02 -8.97 11.98
CA ALA A 97 -8.99 -8.59 13.00
C ALA A 97 -10.44 -8.85 12.60
N PHE A 98 -10.74 -8.80 11.30
CA PHE A 98 -12.04 -9.14 10.74
C PHE A 98 -12.25 -10.66 10.70
N GLN A 99 -11.27 -11.41 10.21
CA GLN A 99 -11.33 -12.86 10.06
C GLN A 99 -11.11 -13.62 11.37
N LYS A 100 -10.60 -12.95 12.42
CA LYS A 100 -10.36 -13.48 13.77
C LYS A 100 -9.37 -14.65 13.79
N GLN A 101 -8.31 -14.58 12.97
CA GLN A 101 -7.39 -15.70 12.77
C GLN A 101 -6.32 -15.80 13.87
N LEU A 102 -5.59 -14.72 14.12
CA LEU A 102 -4.41 -14.71 14.99
C LEU A 102 -4.57 -13.71 16.13
N ASN A 103 -3.96 -14.02 17.28
CA ASN A 103 -3.70 -13.00 18.29
C ASN A 103 -2.49 -12.13 17.90
N ILE A 104 -2.25 -11.03 18.64
CA ILE A 104 -1.19 -10.06 18.30
C ILE A 104 0.20 -10.70 18.23
N GLN A 105 0.53 -11.60 19.17
CA GLN A 105 1.85 -12.22 19.21
C GLN A 105 2.08 -13.11 17.98
N GLN A 106 1.09 -13.96 17.67
CA GLN A 106 1.10 -14.81 16.48
C GLN A 106 1.19 -13.99 15.20
N PHE A 107 0.36 -12.95 15.07
CA PHE A 107 0.39 -12.05 13.92
C PHE A 107 1.76 -11.39 13.71
N CYS A 108 2.40 -10.93 14.79
CA CYS A 108 3.71 -10.30 14.73
C CYS A 108 4.80 -11.28 14.27
N ILE A 109 4.77 -12.52 14.76
CA ILE A 109 5.70 -13.58 14.37
C ILE A 109 5.55 -13.90 12.88
N GLU A 110 4.31 -14.15 12.42
CA GLU A 110 4.04 -14.55 11.04
C GLU A 110 4.35 -13.44 10.03
N ASN A 111 4.15 -12.17 10.41
CA ASN A 111 4.44 -11.04 9.54
C ASN A 111 5.86 -10.46 9.73
N HIS A 112 6.68 -11.09 10.58
CA HIS A 112 8.04 -10.65 10.90
C HIS A 112 8.13 -9.17 11.33
N ILE A 113 7.20 -8.72 12.17
CA ILE A 113 7.15 -7.34 12.68
C ILE A 113 7.31 -7.29 14.19
N SER A 114 7.73 -6.14 14.70
CA SER A 114 7.71 -5.87 16.14
C SER A 114 6.32 -5.49 16.63
N ALA A 115 6.03 -5.80 17.90
CA ALA A 115 4.80 -5.36 18.55
C ALA A 115 4.66 -3.82 18.53
N SER A 116 5.76 -3.08 18.68
CA SER A 116 5.73 -1.61 18.60
C SER A 116 5.27 -1.11 17.23
N LEU A 117 5.72 -1.75 16.15
CA LEU A 117 5.27 -1.42 14.79
C LEU A 117 3.78 -1.77 14.64
N PHE A 118 3.35 -2.93 15.12
CA PHE A 118 1.93 -3.30 15.15
C PHE A 118 1.07 -2.22 15.82
N TYR A 119 1.44 -1.80 17.04
CA TYR A 119 0.67 -0.80 17.79
C TYR A 119 0.61 0.55 17.08
N LYS A 120 1.67 0.95 16.38
CA LYS A 120 1.68 2.18 15.56
C LYS A 120 0.63 2.10 14.43
N HIS A 121 0.57 0.97 13.72
CA HIS A 121 -0.45 0.76 12.68
C HIS A 121 -1.86 0.62 13.26
N ASN A 122 -2.01 -0.04 14.40
CA ASN A 122 -3.30 -0.18 15.08
C ASN A 122 -3.85 1.17 15.57
N ALA A 123 -2.99 2.08 16.05
CA ALA A 123 -3.39 3.44 16.41
C ALA A 123 -3.95 4.20 15.20
N PHE A 124 -3.28 4.10 14.06
CA PHE A 124 -3.78 4.68 12.81
C PHE A 124 -5.12 4.07 12.37
N LEU A 125 -5.28 2.75 12.46
CA LEU A 125 -6.55 2.06 12.20
C LEU A 125 -7.65 2.51 13.16
N LYS A 126 -7.34 2.73 14.43
CA LYS A 126 -8.30 3.21 15.43
C LYS A 126 -8.93 4.53 15.01
N ASP A 127 -8.15 5.47 14.47
CA ASP A 127 -8.66 6.75 14.00
C ASP A 127 -9.58 6.61 12.78
N ILE A 128 -9.29 5.64 11.90
CA ILE A 128 -10.13 5.32 10.73
C ILE A 128 -11.44 4.66 11.17
N LEU A 129 -11.35 3.64 12.03
CA LEU A 129 -12.48 2.84 12.49
C LEU A 129 -13.42 3.65 13.38
N LYS A 130 -12.90 4.57 14.19
CA LYS A 130 -13.70 5.45 15.06
C LYS A 130 -14.71 6.27 14.28
N LYS A 131 -14.39 6.69 13.04
CA LYS A 131 -15.32 7.40 12.15
C LYS A 131 -16.55 6.57 11.78
N ASN A 132 -16.45 5.25 11.88
CA ASN A 132 -17.51 4.28 11.61
C ASN A 132 -18.02 3.60 12.90
N HIS A 133 -17.72 4.16 14.07
CA HIS A 133 -18.08 3.56 15.38
C HIS A 133 -17.51 2.15 15.61
N LEU A 134 -16.39 1.82 14.96
CA LEU A 134 -15.69 0.54 15.10
C LEU A 134 -14.37 0.73 15.85
N TYR A 135 -13.85 -0.35 16.42
CA TYR A 135 -12.49 -0.42 16.97
C TYR A 135 -11.95 -1.85 16.99
N ILE A 136 -10.63 -2.01 17.02
CA ILE A 136 -10.00 -3.32 17.24
C ILE A 136 -9.77 -3.50 18.73
N ASN A 137 -10.35 -4.55 19.31
CA ASN A 137 -10.03 -5.00 20.66
C ASN A 137 -8.66 -5.67 20.65
N ILE A 138 -7.70 -5.06 21.32
CA ILE A 138 -6.30 -5.50 21.35
C ILE A 138 -6.15 -6.88 22.02
N ARG A 139 -6.99 -7.21 23.02
CA ARG A 139 -6.87 -8.50 23.73
C ARG A 139 -7.32 -9.67 22.86
N THR A 140 -8.39 -9.49 22.11
CA THR A 140 -8.97 -10.54 21.27
C THR A 140 -8.51 -10.45 19.81
N MET A 141 -7.90 -9.33 19.41
CA MET A 141 -7.60 -8.97 18.03
C MET A 141 -8.85 -9.09 17.14
N GLN A 142 -9.97 -8.51 17.59
CA GLN A 142 -11.24 -8.54 16.88
C GLN A 142 -11.80 -7.15 16.66
N ILE A 143 -12.49 -6.96 15.55
CA ILE A 143 -13.29 -5.76 15.33
C ILE A 143 -14.53 -5.81 16.23
N MET A 144 -14.77 -4.72 16.92
CA MET A 144 -15.88 -4.50 17.83
C MET A 144 -16.63 -3.23 17.41
N GLY A 145 -17.93 -3.20 17.69
CA GLY A 145 -18.84 -2.11 17.36
C GLY A 145 -20.21 -2.65 16.96
N ASP A 146 -21.04 -1.79 16.39
CA ASP A 146 -22.33 -2.23 15.83
C ASP A 146 -22.08 -3.08 14.57
N GLU A 147 -22.68 -4.27 14.53
CA GLU A 147 -22.61 -5.21 13.41
C GLU A 147 -23.04 -4.57 12.09
N LYS A 148 -24.00 -3.62 12.12
CA LYS A 148 -24.43 -2.89 10.93
C LYS A 148 -23.28 -2.10 10.30
N TYR A 149 -22.49 -1.41 11.12
CA TYR A 149 -21.34 -0.64 10.65
C TYR A 149 -20.16 -1.55 10.30
N ALA A 150 -19.98 -2.66 11.01
CA ALA A 150 -18.97 -3.65 10.67
C ALA A 150 -19.19 -4.20 9.26
N ARG A 151 -20.42 -4.64 8.94
CA ARG A 151 -20.75 -5.12 7.58
C ARG A 151 -20.59 -4.04 6.52
N ALA A 152 -21.09 -2.84 6.78
CA ALA A 152 -21.00 -1.73 5.82
C ALA A 152 -19.56 -1.27 5.54
N PHE A 153 -18.62 -1.52 6.45
CA PHE A 153 -17.22 -1.14 6.27
C PHE A 153 -16.42 -2.11 5.38
N PHE A 154 -16.87 -3.36 5.27
CA PHE A 154 -16.19 -4.43 4.51
C PHE A 154 -16.89 -4.84 3.21
N ILE A 155 -18.06 -4.26 2.91
CA ILE A 155 -18.79 -4.39 1.63
C ILE A 155 -18.41 -3.22 0.72
#